data_AF-A0A377TWE9-F1
#
_entry.id   AF-A0A377TWE9-F1
#
_cell.length_a   1.000
_cell.length_b   1.000
_cell.length_c   1.000
_cell.angle_alpha   90.00
_cell.angle_beta   90.00
_cell.angle_gamma   90.00
#
_symmetry.space_group_name_H-M   'P 1'
#
loop_
_entity.id
_entity.type
_entity.pdbx_description
1 polymer ?
#
loop_
_entity_poly.entity_id
_entity_poly.type
_entity_poly.pdbx_seq_one_letter_code
_entity_poly.pdbx_strand_id
1 'polypeptide(L)'
;MNTSDMHPFIHPLSAAVDPAWEAKSDWEIYKDIAKSFSQVCVGHLGKETDVVLVPLQHDSPGELSQPFEVLDWRKGECDLIPGKTAPSIALVERDYPATWERFTSLGPLLDKLGNGGKGISWNTQSEVDFLGKLNYVKPDGPAKGRPRIDSAIDASEVILSLAPETNGQVAVKAWQALGEFTGRDHTHLALNKEDEKIRFRDIQAQPRKLSPARRGPDWKASTSPTMPVIPTCMS
;
A
#
# COMPACT_ATOMS: atom_id res chain seq x y z
N MET A 1 13.64 -4.35 -1.32
CA MET A 1 13.38 -5.52 -0.44
C MET A 1 12.82 -6.63 -1.29
N ASN A 2 13.02 -7.89 -0.91
CA ASN A 2 12.53 -9.04 -1.67
C ASN A 2 11.78 -10.01 -0.73
N THR A 3 10.75 -10.62 -1.30
CA THR A 3 9.89 -11.66 -0.72
C THR A 3 9.52 -12.61 -1.85
N SER A 4 9.31 -13.89 -1.54
CA SER A 4 8.94 -14.90 -2.54
C SER A 4 7.87 -15.84 -1.98
N ASP A 5 7.03 -16.39 -2.84
CA ASP A 5 6.02 -17.36 -2.42
C ASP A 5 6.63 -18.62 -1.80
N MET A 6 7.85 -18.96 -2.20
CA MET A 6 8.58 -20.17 -1.80
C MET A 6 8.95 -20.18 -0.31
N HIS A 7 9.04 -19.02 0.35
CA HIS A 7 9.49 -18.93 1.74
C HIS A 7 8.92 -17.72 2.50
N PRO A 8 8.77 -17.79 3.84
CA PRO A 8 8.14 -16.71 4.61
C PRO A 8 9.12 -15.60 5.05
N PHE A 9 10.27 -15.45 4.40
CA PHE A 9 11.27 -14.46 4.77
C PHE A 9 11.20 -13.20 3.91
N ILE A 10 11.35 -12.05 4.58
CA ILE A 10 11.68 -10.78 3.94
C ILE A 10 13.15 -10.47 4.15
N HIS A 11 13.83 -10.08 3.08
CA HIS A 11 15.25 -9.71 3.12
C HIS A 11 15.54 -8.53 2.18
N PRO A 12 16.57 -7.73 2.46
CA PRO A 12 16.86 -6.52 1.69
C PRO A 12 17.68 -6.85 0.44
N LEU A 13 17.68 -5.89 -0.49
CA LEU A 13 18.78 -5.71 -1.42
C LEU A 13 19.58 -4.52 -0.86
N SER A 14 20.90 -4.68 -0.72
CA SER A 14 21.78 -3.65 -0.17
C SER A 14 22.85 -3.32 -1.20
N ALA A 15 23.17 -2.02 -1.33
CA ALA A 15 24.31 -1.60 -2.14
C ALA A 15 25.59 -2.07 -1.45
N ALA A 16 26.32 -3.01 -2.08
CA ALA A 16 27.63 -3.43 -1.61
C ALA A 16 28.70 -2.36 -1.90
N VAL A 17 28.54 -1.70 -3.03
CA VAL A 17 29.29 -0.53 -3.49
C VAL A 17 28.33 0.43 -4.16
N ASP A 18 28.73 1.69 -4.28
CA ASP A 18 27.95 2.67 -5.04
C ASP A 18 27.82 2.23 -6.51
N PRO A 19 26.71 2.56 -7.18
CA PRO A 19 26.52 2.21 -8.58
C PRO A 19 27.67 2.70 -9.46
N ALA A 20 28.18 1.82 -10.33
CA ALA A 20 29.29 2.15 -11.22
C ALA A 20 28.88 3.17 -12.30
N TRP A 21 29.84 3.99 -12.73
CA TRP A 21 29.63 5.07 -13.71
C TRP A 21 28.53 6.05 -13.28
N GLU A 22 27.61 6.38 -14.18
CA GLU A 22 26.47 7.28 -13.94
C GLU A 22 25.18 6.51 -13.62
N ALA A 23 25.30 5.22 -13.26
CA ALA A 23 24.15 4.40 -12.91
C ALA A 23 23.47 4.95 -11.64
N LYS A 24 22.14 4.80 -11.60
CA LYS A 24 21.30 5.18 -10.47
C LYS A 24 20.31 4.05 -10.20
N SER A 25 19.83 3.94 -8.96
CA SER A 25 18.71 3.05 -8.66
C SER A 25 17.43 3.57 -9.31
N ASP A 26 16.47 2.68 -9.59
CA ASP A 26 15.18 3.09 -10.16
C ASP A 26 14.49 4.17 -9.31
N TRP A 27 14.61 4.08 -7.99
CA TRP A 27 14.10 5.08 -7.07
C TRP A 27 14.69 6.47 -7.35
N GLU A 28 16.02 6.57 -7.45
CA GLU A 28 16.69 7.84 -7.74
C GLU A 28 16.38 8.34 -9.16
N ILE A 29 16.28 7.45 -10.14
CA ILE A 29 15.92 7.79 -11.53
C ILE A 29 14.53 8.44 -11.55
N TYR A 30 13.51 7.79 -10.99
CA TYR A 30 12.15 8.34 -10.99
C TYR A 30 12.01 9.59 -10.11
N LYS A 31 12.76 9.68 -9.00
CA LYS A 31 12.80 10.89 -8.17
C LYS A 31 13.35 12.09 -8.95
N ASP A 32 14.43 11.89 -9.70
CA ASP A 32 15.03 12.95 -10.53
C ASP A 32 14.14 13.35 -11.71
N ILE A 33 13.46 12.38 -12.33
CA ILE A 33 12.44 12.65 -13.36
C ILE A 33 11.30 13.48 -12.76
N ALA A 34 10.77 13.08 -11.60
CA ALA A 34 9.69 13.81 -10.93
C ALA A 34 10.11 15.25 -10.59
N LYS A 35 11.37 15.44 -10.16
CA LYS A 35 11.95 16.76 -9.89
C LYS A 35 11.99 17.63 -11.14
N SER A 36 12.53 17.09 -12.23
CA SER A 36 12.65 17.80 -13.51
C SER A 36 11.28 18.11 -14.11
N PHE A 37 10.35 17.14 -14.05
CA PHE A 37 8.97 17.32 -14.50
C PHE A 37 8.27 18.46 -13.75
N SER A 38 8.41 18.50 -12.41
CA SER A 38 7.77 19.53 -11.57
C SER A 38 8.25 20.94 -11.90
N GLN A 39 9.46 21.09 -12.43
CA GLN A 39 10.01 22.37 -12.89
C GLN A 39 9.52 22.72 -14.30
N VAL A 40 9.54 21.76 -15.22
CA VAL A 40 9.20 21.97 -16.64
C VAL A 40 7.68 22.13 -16.85
N CYS A 41 6.85 21.56 -15.98
CA CYS A 41 5.40 21.63 -16.13
C CYS A 41 4.82 23.02 -15.79
N VAL A 42 5.57 23.89 -15.11
CA VAL A 42 5.10 25.22 -14.69
C VAL A 42 4.80 26.09 -15.90
N GLY A 43 3.59 26.65 -15.95
CA GLY A 43 3.08 27.41 -17.10
C GLY A 43 2.35 26.56 -18.15
N HIS A 44 2.40 25.22 -18.03
CA HIS A 44 1.69 24.29 -18.90
C HIS A 44 0.63 23.47 -18.15
N LEU A 45 0.96 22.97 -16.95
CA LEU A 45 0.10 22.14 -16.11
C LEU A 45 0.15 22.65 -14.66
N GLY A 46 -1.02 22.96 -14.10
CA GLY A 46 -1.18 23.48 -12.75
C GLY A 46 -1.88 22.47 -11.83
N LYS A 47 -2.97 22.92 -11.22
CA LYS A 47 -3.89 22.08 -10.46
C LYS A 47 -5.04 21.71 -11.38
N GLU A 48 -5.04 20.48 -11.84
CA GLU A 48 -5.98 20.00 -12.85
C GLU A 48 -6.92 18.95 -12.25
N THR A 49 -8.17 18.97 -12.71
CA THR A 49 -9.16 17.93 -12.42
C THR A 49 -9.14 16.90 -13.55
N ASP A 50 -8.72 15.68 -13.23
CA ASP A 50 -8.66 14.56 -14.17
C ASP A 50 -9.90 13.66 -14.04
N VAL A 51 -10.42 13.16 -15.16
CA VAL A 51 -11.58 12.26 -15.21
C VAL A 51 -11.10 10.85 -15.50
N VAL A 52 -11.10 10.00 -14.48
CA VAL A 52 -10.54 8.64 -14.53
C VAL A 52 -11.65 7.61 -14.56
N LEU A 53 -11.62 6.73 -15.55
CA LEU A 53 -12.50 5.56 -15.62
C LEU A 53 -11.88 4.41 -14.82
N VAL A 54 -12.59 3.94 -13.80
CA VAL A 54 -12.15 2.85 -12.92
C VAL A 54 -13.05 1.63 -13.17
N PRO A 55 -12.50 0.50 -13.63
CA PRO A 55 -13.31 -0.71 -13.82
C PRO A 55 -13.84 -1.23 -12.49
N LEU A 56 -14.91 -2.03 -12.55
CA LEU A 56 -15.48 -2.67 -11.37
C LEU A 56 -14.42 -3.55 -10.70
N GLN A 57 -14.17 -3.31 -9.41
CA GLN A 57 -13.13 -3.99 -8.66
C GLN A 57 -13.71 -5.20 -7.93
N HIS A 58 -12.99 -6.32 -7.97
CA HIS A 58 -13.18 -7.40 -7.01
C HIS A 58 -12.78 -6.93 -5.60
N ASP A 59 -13.28 -7.61 -4.56
CA ASP A 59 -13.07 -7.24 -3.16
C ASP A 59 -13.60 -5.82 -2.84
N SER A 60 -14.65 -5.42 -3.55
CA SER A 60 -15.35 -4.16 -3.35
C SER A 60 -16.84 -4.37 -3.54
N PRO A 61 -17.72 -3.51 -2.98
CA PRO A 61 -19.16 -3.61 -3.21
C PRO A 61 -19.56 -3.60 -4.70
N GLY A 62 -18.71 -3.04 -5.57
CA GLY A 62 -18.94 -2.99 -7.02
C GLY A 62 -18.78 -4.33 -7.74
N GLU A 63 -18.29 -5.39 -7.08
CA GLU A 63 -18.17 -6.72 -7.68
C GLU A 63 -19.54 -7.35 -7.96
N LEU A 64 -20.57 -7.00 -7.16
CA LEU A 64 -21.95 -7.47 -7.29
C LEU A 64 -22.74 -6.65 -8.32
N SER A 65 -22.25 -6.63 -9.56
CA SER A 65 -22.73 -5.74 -10.62
C SER A 65 -23.87 -6.33 -11.47
N GLN A 66 -23.56 -7.30 -12.33
CA GLN A 66 -24.50 -7.97 -13.22
C GLN A 66 -24.61 -9.46 -12.85
N PRO A 67 -25.60 -9.84 -12.01
CA PRO A 67 -25.60 -11.15 -11.35
C PRO A 67 -26.11 -12.32 -12.22
N PHE A 68 -26.90 -12.06 -13.27
CA PHE A 68 -27.59 -13.12 -14.02
C PHE A 68 -27.23 -13.16 -15.49
N GLU A 69 -27.14 -12.00 -16.13
CA GLU A 69 -26.94 -11.85 -17.57
C GLU A 69 -25.96 -10.72 -17.85
N VAL A 70 -25.38 -10.72 -19.05
CA VAL A 70 -24.46 -9.68 -19.51
C VAL A 70 -25.23 -8.74 -20.43
N LEU A 71 -25.46 -7.52 -19.96
CA LEU A 71 -26.15 -6.46 -20.70
C LEU A 71 -25.15 -5.38 -21.14
N ASP A 72 -25.24 -4.98 -22.40
CA ASP A 72 -24.43 -3.92 -22.99
C ASP A 72 -25.24 -2.63 -23.17
N TRP A 73 -24.91 -1.61 -22.37
CA TRP A 73 -25.55 -0.29 -22.43
C TRP A 73 -25.37 0.39 -23.80
N ARG A 74 -24.32 0.06 -24.57
CA ARG A 74 -24.08 0.63 -25.90
C ARG A 74 -25.10 0.15 -26.94
N LYS A 75 -25.69 -1.01 -26.70
CA LYS A 75 -26.73 -1.61 -27.55
C LYS A 75 -28.15 -1.23 -27.08
N GLY A 76 -28.28 -0.46 -26.01
CA GLY A 76 -29.56 -0.14 -25.39
C GLY A 76 -30.18 -1.30 -24.60
N GLU A 77 -29.39 -2.30 -24.23
CA GLU A 77 -29.85 -3.45 -23.44
C GLU A 77 -30.00 -3.09 -21.94
N CYS A 78 -29.32 -2.04 -21.48
CA CYS A 78 -29.45 -1.48 -20.13
C CYS A 78 -29.04 0.00 -20.09
N ASP A 79 -29.32 0.68 -18.98
CA ASP A 79 -28.85 2.05 -18.73
C ASP A 79 -27.35 2.10 -18.43
N LEU A 80 -26.68 3.20 -18.78
CA LEU A 80 -25.30 3.48 -18.37
C LEU A 80 -25.28 3.95 -16.91
N ILE A 81 -24.91 3.05 -16.00
CA ILE A 81 -24.81 3.29 -14.56
C ILE A 81 -23.34 3.11 -14.14
N PRO A 82 -22.59 4.20 -13.89
CA PRO A 82 -21.21 4.12 -13.42
C PRO A 82 -21.09 3.33 -12.12
N GLY A 83 -20.18 2.37 -12.08
CA GLY A 83 -19.98 1.49 -10.92
C GLY A 83 -20.93 0.29 -10.87
N LYS A 84 -21.75 0.06 -11.91
CA LYS A 84 -22.61 -1.12 -12.01
C LYS A 84 -22.66 -1.71 -13.42
N THR A 85 -23.17 -0.98 -14.40
CA THR A 85 -23.23 -1.42 -15.81
C THR A 85 -22.13 -0.80 -16.67
N ALA A 86 -21.40 0.17 -16.11
CA ALA A 86 -20.23 0.82 -16.71
C ALA A 86 -19.12 1.02 -15.65
N PRO A 87 -17.87 1.32 -16.06
CA PRO A 87 -16.82 1.73 -15.13
C PRO A 87 -17.25 2.92 -14.26
N SER A 88 -16.78 2.96 -13.02
CA SER A 88 -16.93 4.15 -12.17
C SER A 88 -16.17 5.32 -12.79
N ILE A 89 -16.74 6.53 -12.71
CA ILE A 89 -16.12 7.76 -13.20
C ILE A 89 -15.65 8.55 -11.98
N ALA A 90 -14.34 8.58 -11.75
CA ALA A 90 -13.73 9.25 -10.61
C ALA A 90 -13.08 10.58 -11.04
N LEU A 91 -13.27 11.62 -10.22
CA LEU A 91 -12.56 12.88 -10.38
C LEU A 91 -11.31 12.86 -9.49
N VAL A 92 -10.14 13.12 -10.09
CA VAL A 92 -8.85 13.09 -9.40
C VAL A 92 -8.16 14.44 -9.54
N GLU A 93 -7.94 15.10 -8.41
CA GLU A 93 -7.21 16.38 -8.35
C GLU A 93 -5.70 16.16 -8.39
N ARG A 94 -5.05 16.63 -9.47
CA ARG A 94 -3.61 16.51 -9.70
C ARG A 94 -2.94 17.87 -9.60
N ASP A 95 -2.01 18.00 -8.66
CA ASP A 95 -1.16 19.19 -8.52
C ASP A 95 0.20 18.89 -9.18
N TYR A 96 0.32 19.19 -10.47
CA TYR A 96 1.51 18.82 -11.26
C TYR A 96 2.80 19.49 -10.77
N PRO A 97 2.82 20.80 -10.45
CA PRO A 97 4.01 21.44 -9.86
C PRO A 97 4.46 20.82 -8.53
N ALA A 98 3.54 20.17 -7.79
CA ALA A 98 3.86 19.50 -6.52
C ALA A 98 4.24 18.02 -6.68
N THR A 99 4.45 17.52 -7.90
CA THR A 99 4.68 16.09 -8.17
C THR A 99 5.89 15.54 -7.42
N TRP A 100 7.03 16.24 -7.44
CA TRP A 100 8.23 15.84 -6.72
C TRP A 100 8.05 15.87 -5.19
N GLU A 101 7.39 16.90 -4.68
CA GLU A 101 7.11 17.02 -3.25
C GLU A 101 6.18 15.90 -2.75
N ARG A 102 5.19 15.51 -3.57
CA ARG A 102 4.31 14.37 -3.30
C ARG A 102 5.03 13.02 -3.45
N PHE A 103 5.94 12.88 -4.41
CA PHE A 103 6.73 11.65 -4.58
C PHE A 103 7.66 11.41 -3.38
N THR A 104 8.22 12.49 -2.83
CA THR A 104 9.20 12.43 -1.73
C THR A 104 8.60 12.54 -0.33
N SER A 105 7.29 12.30 -0.18
CA SER A 105 6.59 12.36 1.10
C SER A 105 5.41 11.38 1.16
N LEU A 106 5.03 11.00 2.38
CA LEU A 106 3.85 10.16 2.60
C LEU A 106 2.59 11.01 2.49
N GLY A 107 1.69 10.68 1.56
CA GLY A 107 0.46 11.44 1.32
C GLY A 107 -0.50 11.50 2.53
N PRO A 108 -1.35 12.53 2.62
CA PRO A 108 -2.27 12.73 3.76
C PRO A 108 -3.52 11.83 3.73
N LEU A 109 -3.74 11.06 2.67
CA LEU A 109 -4.93 10.22 2.55
C LEU A 109 -4.93 9.06 3.56
N LEU A 110 -3.77 8.59 4.00
CA LEU A 110 -3.68 7.55 5.04
C LEU A 110 -4.24 8.01 6.40
N ASP A 111 -4.23 9.32 6.67
CA ASP A 111 -4.80 9.89 7.90
C ASP A 111 -6.32 9.98 7.79
N LYS A 112 -6.84 10.32 6.60
CA LYS A 112 -8.26 10.60 6.36
C LYS A 112 -9.08 9.35 6.04
N LEU A 113 -8.55 8.51 5.16
CA LEU A 113 -9.22 7.33 4.62
C LEU A 113 -8.71 6.03 5.29
N GLY A 114 -7.59 6.07 5.99
CA GLY A 114 -6.94 4.89 6.53
C GLY A 114 -6.14 4.12 5.47
N ASN A 115 -5.85 2.86 5.79
CA ASN A 115 -5.23 1.91 4.88
C ASN A 115 -6.15 0.67 4.74
N GLY A 116 -5.99 -0.10 3.68
CA GLY A 116 -6.83 -1.27 3.46
C GLY A 116 -6.51 -2.03 2.18
N GLY A 117 -7.13 -3.20 2.07
CA GLY A 117 -6.97 -4.16 0.98
C GLY A 117 -7.96 -5.28 1.16
N LYS A 118 -8.27 -5.99 0.07
CA LYS A 118 -9.17 -7.17 0.09
C LYS A 118 -10.48 -6.99 0.86
N GLY A 119 -11.19 -5.91 0.55
CA GLY A 119 -12.50 -5.63 1.11
C GLY A 119 -12.52 -5.16 2.57
N ILE A 120 -11.36 -5.02 3.22
CA ILE A 120 -11.27 -4.51 4.59
C ILE A 120 -10.44 -3.22 4.67
N SER A 121 -10.69 -2.44 5.71
CA SER A 121 -9.98 -1.19 5.98
C SER A 121 -9.70 -1.00 7.46
N TRP A 122 -8.65 -0.25 7.79
CA TRP A 122 -8.25 0.01 9.16
C TRP A 122 -7.56 1.38 9.31
N ASN A 123 -7.54 1.89 10.54
CA ASN A 123 -6.84 3.14 10.85
C ASN A 123 -5.33 2.90 11.00
N THR A 124 -4.53 3.74 10.34
CA THR A 124 -3.06 3.63 10.36
C THR A 124 -2.34 4.85 10.96
N GLN A 125 -3.05 5.66 11.75
CA GLN A 125 -2.51 6.93 12.27
C GLN A 125 -1.24 6.72 13.11
N SER A 126 -1.22 5.71 13.98
CA SER A 126 -0.06 5.36 14.80
C SER A 126 1.19 5.05 13.96
N GLU A 127 1.01 4.43 12.80
CA GLU A 127 2.09 4.09 11.89
C GLU A 127 2.60 5.31 11.13
N VAL A 128 1.70 6.21 10.71
CA VAL A 128 2.09 7.50 10.10
C VAL A 128 2.88 8.35 11.09
N ASP A 129 2.44 8.44 12.34
CA ASP A 129 3.14 9.19 13.39
C ASP A 129 4.53 8.60 13.68
N PHE A 130 4.62 7.26 13.68
CA PHE A 130 5.90 6.57 13.82
C PHE A 130 6.83 6.85 12.63
N LEU A 131 6.32 6.82 11.40
CA LEU A 131 7.09 7.14 10.20
C LEU A 131 7.60 8.59 10.20
N GLY A 132 6.83 9.54 10.73
CA GLY A 132 7.28 10.92 10.91
C GLY A 132 8.47 11.05 11.87
N LYS A 133 8.58 10.15 12.87
CA LYS A 133 9.73 10.08 13.78
C LYS A 133 10.92 9.36 13.14
N LEU A 134 10.67 8.33 12.34
CA LEU A 134 11.71 7.51 11.74
C LEU A 134 12.37 8.17 10.52
N ASN A 135 11.56 8.68 9.60
CA ASN A 135 12.03 9.25 8.34
C ASN A 135 12.19 10.78 8.42
N TYR A 136 11.88 11.37 9.57
CA TYR A 136 11.67 12.81 9.73
C TYR A 136 10.50 13.34 8.89
N VAL A 137 10.19 14.62 9.05
CA VAL A 137 9.10 15.29 8.36
C VAL A 137 9.61 16.36 7.40
N LYS A 138 8.85 16.62 6.34
CA LYS A 138 9.09 17.75 5.44
C LYS A 138 8.96 19.08 6.19
N PRO A 139 9.97 19.97 6.14
CA PRO A 139 9.96 21.23 6.91
C PRO A 139 9.03 22.28 6.30
N ASP A 140 8.86 22.28 4.99
CA ASP A 140 8.11 23.25 4.21
C ASP A 140 7.46 22.62 2.97
N GLY A 141 6.90 23.48 2.11
CA GLY A 141 6.28 23.08 0.86
C GLY A 141 4.87 22.48 0.99
N PRO A 142 4.30 21.98 -0.13
CA PRO A 142 2.95 21.40 -0.18
C PRO A 142 2.75 20.18 0.73
N ALA A 143 3.85 19.49 1.08
CA ALA A 143 3.85 18.31 1.93
C ALA A 143 4.37 18.58 3.36
N LYS A 144 4.40 19.85 3.80
CA LYS A 144 4.89 20.24 5.13
C LYS A 144 4.27 19.39 6.25
N GLY A 145 5.13 18.87 7.13
CA GLY A 145 4.74 18.03 8.27
C GLY A 145 4.48 16.56 7.93
N ARG A 146 4.54 16.16 6.65
CA ARG A 146 4.40 14.75 6.25
C ARG A 146 5.71 13.98 6.42
N PRO A 147 5.65 12.67 6.75
CA PRO A 147 6.82 11.80 6.74
C PRO A 147 7.55 11.87 5.40
N ARG A 148 8.88 12.01 5.45
CA ARG A 148 9.72 12.07 4.25
C ARG A 148 9.92 10.68 3.64
N ILE A 149 10.01 10.64 2.32
CA ILE A 149 10.38 9.45 1.54
C ILE A 149 11.43 9.88 0.54
N ASP A 150 12.69 10.04 0.96
CA ASP A 150 13.72 10.55 0.03
C ASP A 150 14.66 9.44 -0.44
N SER A 151 15.03 8.54 0.45
CA SER A 151 15.85 7.39 0.12
C SER A 151 15.00 6.13 -0.12
N ALA A 152 15.58 5.15 -0.82
CA ALA A 152 14.97 3.83 -0.95
C ALA A 152 14.80 3.12 0.41
N ILE A 153 15.59 3.50 1.43
CA ILE A 153 15.43 3.01 2.81
C ILE A 153 14.18 3.62 3.43
N ASP A 154 13.95 4.93 3.26
CA ASP A 154 12.73 5.59 3.76
C ASP A 154 11.47 4.95 3.16
N ALA A 155 11.48 4.70 1.84
CA ALA A 155 10.41 4.00 1.14
C ALA A 155 10.23 2.57 1.65
N SER A 156 11.33 1.87 1.96
CA SER A 156 11.29 0.54 2.54
C SER A 156 10.66 0.56 3.94
N GLU A 157 11.02 1.51 4.79
CA GLU A 157 10.46 1.64 6.14
C GLU A 157 8.98 2.01 6.12
N VAL A 158 8.50 2.77 5.11
CA VAL A 158 7.08 3.01 4.87
C VAL A 158 6.34 1.70 4.62
N ILE A 159 6.84 0.86 3.71
CA ILE A 159 6.26 -0.47 3.44
C ILE A 159 6.26 -1.31 4.72
N LEU A 160 7.39 -1.40 5.42
CA LEU A 160 7.53 -2.23 6.62
C LEU A 160 6.64 -1.76 7.78
N SER A 161 6.34 -0.46 7.87
CA SER A 161 5.54 0.10 8.96
C SER A 161 4.04 0.01 8.70
N LEU A 162 3.60 0.14 7.45
CA LEU A 162 2.18 0.16 7.08
C LEU A 162 1.60 -1.22 6.77
N ALA A 163 2.43 -2.21 6.45
CA ALA A 163 1.98 -3.55 6.09
C ALA A 163 1.72 -4.44 7.33
N PRO A 164 0.60 -5.17 7.39
CA PRO A 164 0.32 -6.10 8.48
C PRO A 164 1.35 -7.24 8.58
N GLU A 165 2.03 -7.61 7.49
CA GLU A 165 3.02 -8.70 7.45
C GLU A 165 4.29 -8.39 8.24
N THR A 166 4.56 -7.11 8.46
CA THR A 166 5.81 -6.62 9.03
C THR A 166 5.58 -5.81 10.30
N ASN A 167 4.33 -5.47 10.62
CA ASN A 167 3.93 -4.74 11.81
C ASN A 167 2.74 -5.44 12.51
N GLY A 168 3.01 -6.04 13.67
CA GLY A 168 2.02 -6.78 14.46
C GLY A 168 0.81 -5.95 14.89
N GLN A 169 0.98 -4.66 15.15
CA GLN A 169 -0.13 -3.77 15.49
C GLN A 169 -1.10 -3.61 14.32
N VAL A 170 -0.57 -3.50 13.10
CA VAL A 170 -1.39 -3.45 11.89
C VAL A 170 -2.04 -4.81 11.62
N ALA A 171 -1.33 -5.91 11.88
CA ALA A 171 -1.89 -7.26 11.76
C ALA A 171 -3.12 -7.47 12.66
N VAL A 172 -3.07 -7.03 13.93
CA VAL A 172 -4.21 -7.11 14.85
C VAL A 172 -5.39 -6.29 14.33
N LYS A 173 -5.15 -5.05 13.88
CA LYS A 173 -6.18 -4.18 13.31
C LYS A 173 -6.82 -4.79 12.06
N ALA A 174 -6.03 -5.36 11.16
CA ALA A 174 -6.52 -6.00 9.93
C ALA A 174 -7.40 -7.21 10.24
N TRP A 175 -7.00 -8.04 11.22
CA TRP A 175 -7.82 -9.17 11.65
C TRP A 175 -9.10 -8.80 12.35
N GLN A 176 -9.05 -7.73 13.15
CA GLN A 176 -10.24 -7.18 13.77
C GLN A 176 -11.25 -6.73 12.72
N ALA A 177 -10.78 -6.02 11.68
CA ALA A 177 -11.63 -5.58 10.57
C ALA A 177 -12.26 -6.78 9.83
N LEU A 178 -11.51 -7.86 9.59
CA LEU A 178 -12.09 -9.07 8.99
C LEU A 178 -13.13 -9.74 9.89
N GLY A 179 -12.91 -9.72 11.21
CA GLY A 179 -13.85 -10.29 12.18
C GLY A 179 -15.24 -9.66 12.12
N GLU A 180 -15.36 -8.40 11.69
CA GLU A 180 -16.64 -7.73 11.45
C GLU A 180 -17.43 -8.38 10.32
N PHE A 181 -16.77 -8.80 9.25
CA PHE A 181 -17.41 -9.46 8.10
C PHE A 181 -17.75 -10.93 8.37
N THR A 182 -16.88 -11.65 9.08
CA THR A 182 -17.06 -13.09 9.32
C THR A 182 -17.92 -13.40 10.56
N GLY A 183 -18.08 -12.43 11.46
CA GLY A 183 -18.72 -12.62 12.76
C GLY A 183 -17.92 -13.49 13.74
N ARG A 184 -16.62 -13.71 13.48
CA ARG A 184 -15.73 -14.54 14.30
C ARG A 184 -14.48 -13.76 14.70
N ASP A 185 -14.02 -13.94 15.93
CA ASP A 185 -12.74 -13.37 16.34
C ASP A 185 -11.58 -14.05 15.59
N HIS A 186 -10.76 -13.24 14.92
CA HIS A 186 -9.54 -13.65 14.23
C HIS A 186 -8.27 -13.04 14.83
N THR A 187 -8.39 -12.16 15.83
CA THR A 187 -7.25 -11.42 16.40
C THR A 187 -6.23 -12.34 17.09
N HIS A 188 -6.68 -13.48 17.63
CA HIS A 188 -5.82 -14.53 18.20
C HIS A 188 -4.71 -15.02 17.24
N LEU A 189 -4.84 -14.78 15.93
CA LEU A 189 -3.83 -15.10 14.93
C LEU A 189 -2.64 -14.12 14.90
N ALA A 190 -2.76 -12.93 15.49
CA ALA A 190 -1.72 -11.91 15.51
C ALA A 190 -1.35 -11.42 16.92
N LEU A 191 -2.21 -11.59 17.93
CA LEU A 191 -1.98 -11.11 19.31
C LEU A 191 -0.62 -11.54 19.90
N ASN A 192 -0.18 -12.77 19.60
CA ASN A 192 1.09 -13.29 20.12
C ASN A 192 2.35 -12.60 19.55
N LYS A 193 2.17 -11.73 18.55
CA LYS A 193 3.22 -11.00 17.83
C LYS A 193 2.85 -9.52 17.61
N GLU A 194 1.91 -8.99 18.38
CA GLU A 194 1.46 -7.60 18.24
C GLU A 194 2.63 -6.59 18.33
N ASP A 195 3.60 -6.87 19.20
CA ASP A 195 4.78 -6.03 19.39
C ASP A 195 5.84 -6.15 18.28
N GLU A 196 5.70 -7.13 17.38
CA GLU A 196 6.69 -7.39 16.33
C GLU A 196 6.70 -6.26 15.30
N LYS A 197 7.86 -5.65 15.09
CA LYS A 197 8.08 -4.60 14.09
C LYS A 197 9.36 -4.89 13.34
N ILE A 198 9.24 -5.31 12.09
CA ILE A 198 10.39 -5.60 11.22
C ILE A 198 10.96 -4.27 10.70
N ARG A 199 12.28 -4.09 10.78
CA ARG A 199 13.00 -2.90 10.28
C ARG A 199 13.98 -3.26 9.19
N PHE A 200 14.29 -2.29 8.33
CA PHE A 200 15.18 -2.52 7.19
C PHE A 200 16.58 -2.94 7.65
N ARG A 201 17.10 -2.31 8.71
CA ARG A 201 18.42 -2.64 9.28
C ARG A 201 18.43 -4.02 9.97
N ASP A 202 17.31 -4.46 10.52
CA ASP A 202 17.21 -5.78 11.15
C ASP A 202 17.25 -6.89 10.11
N ILE A 203 16.57 -6.72 8.97
CA ILE A 203 16.57 -7.69 7.88
C ILE A 203 17.92 -7.75 7.13
N GLN A 204 18.73 -6.68 7.21
CA GLN A 204 20.12 -6.71 6.75
C GLN A 204 20.99 -7.60 7.64
N ALA A 205 20.76 -7.58 8.96
CA ALA A 205 21.50 -8.43 9.90
C ALA A 205 21.10 -9.90 9.77
N GLN A 206 19.79 -10.17 9.66
CA GLN A 206 19.26 -11.51 9.47
C GLN A 206 17.89 -11.44 8.80
N PRO A 207 17.63 -12.23 7.73
CA PRO A 207 16.30 -12.35 7.17
C PRO A 207 15.25 -12.64 8.24
N ARG A 208 14.21 -11.81 8.30
CA ARG A 208 13.14 -11.98 9.29
C ARG A 208 12.02 -12.78 8.67
N LYS A 209 11.54 -13.78 9.40
CA LYS A 209 10.28 -14.43 9.08
C LYS A 209 9.19 -13.38 9.26
N LEU A 210 8.38 -13.15 8.24
CA LEU A 210 7.25 -12.25 8.32
C LEU A 210 6.39 -12.64 9.52
N SER A 211 5.80 -11.63 10.17
CA SER A 211 4.73 -11.87 11.11
C SER A 211 3.68 -12.71 10.38
N PRO A 212 2.94 -13.54 11.12
CA PRO A 212 2.04 -14.48 10.51
C PRO A 212 0.81 -13.74 9.96
N ALA A 213 0.95 -12.56 9.34
CA ALA A 213 0.03 -11.97 8.38
C ALA A 213 0.04 -12.68 7.01
N ARG A 214 0.78 -13.80 6.86
CA ARG A 214 0.31 -14.87 5.96
C ARG A 214 -0.99 -15.51 6.49
N ARG A 215 -1.19 -15.52 7.82
CA ARG A 215 -2.52 -15.38 8.43
C ARG A 215 -2.83 -13.86 8.43
N GLY A 216 -3.13 -13.29 7.28
CA GLY A 216 -3.71 -11.96 7.16
C GLY A 216 -4.85 -12.11 6.16
N PRO A 217 -5.86 -11.24 6.16
CA PRO A 217 -6.90 -11.29 5.12
C PRO A 217 -6.28 -11.27 3.71
N ASP A 218 -5.09 -10.68 3.57
CA ASP A 218 -4.32 -10.61 2.33
C ASP A 218 -3.71 -11.94 1.85
N TRP A 219 -3.71 -13.02 2.63
CA TRP A 219 -3.26 -14.35 2.18
C TRP A 219 -4.11 -15.49 2.76
N LYS A 220 -4.37 -16.52 1.94
CA LYS A 220 -5.15 -17.70 2.34
C LYS A 220 -4.27 -18.80 2.95
N ALA A 221 -3.34 -18.52 3.88
CA ALA A 221 -2.43 -19.58 4.37
C ALA A 221 -1.93 -19.43 5.81
N SER A 222 -2.05 -20.47 6.64
CA SER A 222 -1.54 -20.40 8.01
C SER A 222 -0.03 -20.67 8.09
N THR A 223 0.67 -20.00 9.01
CA THR A 223 2.05 -20.34 9.37
C THR A 223 2.17 -20.51 10.88
N SER A 224 2.80 -21.60 11.32
CA SER A 224 3.18 -21.79 12.72
C SER A 224 4.60 -22.39 12.81
N PRO A 225 5.23 -22.42 13.99
CA PRO A 225 6.46 -23.21 14.20
C PRO A 225 6.23 -24.71 13.99
N THR A 226 4.97 -25.14 14.08
CA THR A 226 4.55 -26.54 14.07
C THR A 226 3.88 -26.98 12.76
N MET A 227 3.59 -26.06 11.83
CA MET A 227 2.98 -26.35 10.54
C MET A 227 3.64 -25.55 9.40
N PRO A 228 3.93 -26.19 8.25
CA PRO A 228 4.36 -25.51 7.03
C PRO A 228 3.25 -24.59 6.49
N VAL A 229 3.61 -23.67 5.59
CA VAL A 229 2.61 -22.85 4.90
C VAL A 229 1.74 -23.77 4.04
N ILE A 230 0.43 -23.77 4.28
CA ILE A 230 -0.53 -24.47 3.42
C ILE A 230 -1.52 -23.44 2.89
N PRO A 231 -1.53 -23.16 1.56
CA PRO A 231 -2.59 -22.35 0.98
C PRO A 231 -3.91 -23.12 1.03
N THR A 232 -4.94 -22.53 1.64
CA THR A 232 -6.31 -23.04 1.64
C THR A 232 -7.13 -22.29 0.60
N CYS A 233 -7.64 -23.02 -0.38
CA CYS A 233 -8.70 -22.50 -1.24
C CYS A 233 -10.00 -22.48 -0.42
N MET A 234 -10.38 -21.32 0.10
CA MET A 234 -11.81 -21.07 0.35
C MET A 234 -12.36 -20.43 -0.93
N SER A 235 -13.03 -21.27 -1.71
CA SER A 235 -13.97 -20.93 -2.78
C SER A 235 -15.33 -20.63 -2.18
#